data_AF-A0A1X7A4I5-F1
#
_entry.id   AF-A0A1X7A4I5-F1
#
_cell.length_a   1.000
_cell.length_b   1.000
_cell.length_c   1.000
_cell.angle_alpha   90.00
_cell.angle_beta   90.00
_cell.angle_gamma   90.00
#
_symmetry.space_group_name_H-M   'P 1'
#
loop_
_entity.id
_entity.type
_entity.pdbx_description
1 polymer ?
#
loop_
_entity_poly.entity_id
_entity_poly.type
_entity_poly.pdbx_seq_one_letter_code
_entity_poly.pdbx_strand_id
1 'polypeptide(L)'
;MAAHGFQPVTLQWRGETITIPARGILPLVAEIEEILQHGTSDAAIEVLTRPSGPGFVKISQCLGAALRHMGKRVTDEEIYLSIDGALAKGDFEQVSAARALTIELIGIVSPALSREFEAEDAGAEK
;
A
#
# COMPACT_ATOMS: atom_id res chain seq x y z
N MET A 1 -15.86 -11.13 -20.68
CA MET A 1 -14.69 -11.12 -19.76
C MET A 1 -15.17 -11.59 -18.40
N ALA A 2 -14.63 -12.68 -17.86
CA ALA A 2 -15.00 -13.13 -16.54
C ALA A 2 -14.43 -12.13 -15.51
N ALA A 3 -15.28 -11.62 -14.62
CA ALA A 3 -14.82 -10.87 -13.47
C ALA A 3 -14.07 -11.85 -12.55
N HIS A 4 -12.74 -11.88 -12.66
CA HIS A 4 -11.91 -12.59 -11.70
C HIS A 4 -12.01 -11.79 -10.39
N GLY A 5 -12.58 -12.40 -9.35
CA GLY A 5 -12.71 -11.75 -8.05
C GLY A 5 -11.35 -11.39 -7.44
N PHE A 6 -11.39 -10.67 -6.30
CA PHE A 6 -10.19 -10.30 -5.56
C PHE A 6 -9.32 -11.52 -5.23
N GLN A 7 -7.99 -11.33 -5.30
CA GLN A 7 -7.01 -12.35 -4.92
C GLN A 7 -6.43 -12.01 -3.54
N PRO A 8 -6.02 -13.00 -2.73
CA PRO A 8 -5.28 -12.73 -1.50
C PRO A 8 -4.01 -11.94 -1.79
N VAL A 9 -3.64 -11.04 -0.89
CA VAL A 9 -2.40 -10.25 -1.01
C VAL A 9 -1.51 -10.48 0.17
N THR A 10 -0.23 -10.66 -0.12
CA THR A 10 0.81 -10.86 0.88
C THR A 10 1.66 -9.61 0.96
N LEU A 11 1.92 -9.16 2.18
CA LEU A 11 2.75 -8.01 2.49
C LEU A 11 3.82 -8.35 3.51
N GLN A 12 4.92 -7.59 3.50
CA GLN A 12 6.00 -7.73 4.48
C GLN A 12 6.00 -6.52 5.42
N TRP A 13 5.93 -6.75 6.72
CA TRP A 13 6.02 -5.71 7.73
C TRP A 13 6.90 -6.15 8.90
N ARG A 14 7.97 -5.40 9.21
CA ARG A 14 8.92 -5.72 10.29
C ARG A 14 9.47 -7.16 10.23
N GLY A 15 9.71 -7.67 9.03
CA GLY A 15 10.16 -9.04 8.80
C GLY A 15 9.07 -10.10 8.98
N GLU A 16 7.82 -9.70 9.20
CA GLU A 16 6.66 -10.59 9.22
C GLU A 16 5.95 -10.56 7.87
N THR A 17 5.66 -11.74 7.34
CA THR A 17 4.81 -11.92 6.16
C THR A 17 3.35 -12.00 6.61
N ILE A 18 2.50 -11.11 6.09
CA ILE A 18 1.09 -10.99 6.44
C ILE A 18 0.27 -11.17 5.16
N THR A 19 -0.71 -12.07 5.19
CA THR A 19 -1.58 -12.32 4.02
C THR A 19 -3.00 -11.86 4.30
N ILE A 20 -3.46 -10.87 3.54
CA ILE A 20 -4.84 -10.39 3.51
C ILE A 20 -5.67 -11.32 2.62
N PRO A 21 -6.71 -11.99 3.14
CA PRO A 21 -7.55 -12.86 2.34
C PRO A 21 -8.37 -12.05 1.34
N ALA A 22 -8.71 -12.66 0.20
CA ALA A 22 -9.56 -12.06 -0.84
C ALA A 22 -10.87 -11.45 -0.29
N ARG A 23 -11.42 -12.08 0.75
CA ARG A 23 -12.60 -11.61 1.46
C ARG A 23 -12.21 -10.49 2.43
N GLY A 24 -12.69 -9.27 2.18
CA GLY A 24 -12.40 -8.09 3.01
C GLY A 24 -11.56 -7.03 2.29
N ILE A 25 -11.00 -7.39 1.15
CA ILE A 25 -10.21 -6.48 0.31
C ILE A 25 -10.99 -5.24 -0.11
N LEU A 26 -12.23 -5.35 -0.62
CA LEU A 26 -12.98 -4.16 -1.05
C LEU A 26 -13.23 -3.16 0.11
N PRO A 27 -13.65 -3.59 1.32
CA PRO A 27 -13.65 -2.71 2.48
C PRO A 27 -12.31 -2.05 2.78
N LEU A 28 -11.20 -2.79 2.71
CA LEU A 28 -9.86 -2.23 2.92
C LEU A 28 -9.49 -1.21 1.84
N VAL A 29 -9.83 -1.48 0.57
CA VAL A 29 -9.65 -0.55 -0.55
C VAL A 29 -10.39 0.76 -0.28
N ALA A 30 -11.66 0.69 0.14
CA ALA A 30 -12.44 1.88 0.44
C ALA A 30 -11.81 2.73 1.56
N GLU A 31 -11.32 2.09 2.63
CA GLU A 31 -10.64 2.79 3.74
C GLU A 31 -9.34 3.47 3.28
N ILE A 32 -8.55 2.79 2.45
CA ILE A 32 -7.30 3.34 1.88
C ILE A 32 -7.60 4.53 0.95
N GLU A 33 -8.60 4.42 0.08
CA GLU A 33 -9.01 5.50 -0.81
C GLU A 33 -9.42 6.73 -0.01
N GLU A 34 -10.22 6.55 1.05
CA GLU A 34 -10.63 7.64 1.93
C GLU A 34 -9.43 8.33 2.60
N ILE A 35 -8.46 7.57 3.11
CA ILE A 35 -7.22 8.12 3.69
C ILE A 35 -6.44 8.95 2.67
N LEU A 36 -6.27 8.42 1.44
CA LEU A 36 -5.48 9.07 0.40
C LEU A 36 -6.15 10.30 -0.18
N GLN A 37 -7.48 10.31 -0.27
CA GLN A 37 -8.27 11.43 -0.75
C GLN A 37 -8.54 12.47 0.34
N HIS A 38 -8.37 12.13 1.62
CA HIS A 38 -8.65 13.04 2.71
C HIS A 38 -7.91 14.38 2.54
N GLY A 39 -8.66 15.47 2.44
CA GLY A 39 -8.14 16.82 2.30
C GLY A 39 -7.63 17.20 0.90
N THR A 40 -7.89 16.38 -0.13
CA THR A 40 -7.58 16.69 -1.54
C THR A 40 -8.77 16.36 -2.46
N SER A 41 -8.78 16.93 -3.66
CA SER A 41 -9.69 16.56 -4.75
C SER A 41 -9.09 15.50 -5.68
N ASP A 42 -7.81 15.16 -5.48
CA ASP A 42 -7.08 14.19 -6.32
C ASP A 42 -7.65 12.78 -6.11
N ALA A 43 -7.66 11.99 -7.18
CA ALA A 43 -7.97 10.57 -7.06
C ALA A 43 -6.86 9.85 -6.26
N ALA A 44 -7.20 8.78 -5.52
CA ALA A 44 -6.20 8.03 -4.76
C ALA A 44 -5.02 7.58 -5.64
N ILE A 45 -5.31 7.14 -6.86
CA ILE A 45 -4.28 6.74 -7.84
C ILE A 45 -3.33 7.89 -8.22
N GLU A 46 -3.82 9.13 -8.31
CA GLU A 46 -3.00 10.31 -8.63
C GLU A 46 -2.07 10.66 -7.48
N VAL A 47 -2.57 10.60 -6.24
CA VAL A 47 -1.77 10.81 -5.02
C VAL A 47 -0.61 9.81 -4.93
N LEU A 48 -0.81 8.60 -5.45
CA LEU A 48 0.14 7.49 -5.38
C LEU A 48 1.18 7.52 -6.50
N THR A 49 0.77 7.92 -7.71
CA THR A 49 1.62 7.92 -8.90
C THR A 49 2.41 9.21 -9.09
N ARG A 50 2.09 10.28 -8.35
CA ARG A 50 2.87 11.52 -8.42
C ARG A 50 4.33 11.29 -7.97
N PRO A 51 5.32 12.05 -8.50
CA PRO A 51 6.74 11.82 -8.20
C PRO A 51 7.11 11.84 -6.72
N SER A 52 6.43 12.68 -5.93
CA SER A 52 6.64 12.77 -4.49
C SER A 52 5.94 11.65 -3.71
N GLY A 53 4.97 10.96 -4.30
CA GLY A 53 4.10 9.99 -3.64
C GLY A 53 3.24 10.58 -2.51
N PRO A 54 2.53 9.73 -1.74
CA PRO A 54 1.87 10.15 -0.52
C PRO A 54 2.90 10.53 0.55
N GLY A 55 2.52 11.44 1.45
CA GLY A 55 3.34 11.76 2.62
C GLY A 55 3.38 10.58 3.60
N PHE A 56 4.43 10.53 4.45
CA PHE A 56 4.61 9.42 5.39
C PHE A 56 3.45 9.22 6.35
N VAL A 57 2.76 10.30 6.76
CA VAL A 57 1.53 10.19 7.57
C VAL A 57 0.47 9.35 6.87
N LYS A 58 0.19 9.62 5.59
CA LYS A 58 -0.80 8.85 4.82
C LYS A 58 -0.35 7.40 4.62
N ILE A 59 0.94 7.18 4.35
CA ILE A 59 1.52 5.83 4.26
C ILE A 59 1.29 5.07 5.57
N SER A 60 1.59 5.68 6.71
CA SER A 60 1.39 5.08 8.03
C SER A 60 -0.06 4.72 8.31
N GLN A 61 -1.00 5.61 7.94
CA GLN A 61 -2.43 5.36 8.08
C GLN A 61 -2.92 4.21 7.19
N CYS A 62 -2.52 4.17 5.91
CA CYS A 62 -2.87 3.09 5.00
C CYS A 62 -2.34 1.74 5.48
N LEU A 63 -1.08 1.71 5.94
CA LEU A 63 -0.49 0.49 6.50
C LEU A 63 -1.17 0.09 7.81
N GLY A 64 -1.52 1.06 8.65
CA GLY A 64 -2.30 0.84 9.88
C GLY A 64 -3.65 0.21 9.58
N ALA A 65 -4.38 0.72 8.59
CA ALA A 65 -5.63 0.14 8.12
C ALA A 65 -5.45 -1.31 7.67
N ALA A 66 -4.44 -1.60 6.83
CA ALA A 66 -4.14 -2.96 6.35
C ALA A 66 -3.81 -3.94 7.50
N LEU A 67 -2.99 -3.51 8.46
CA LEU A 67 -2.61 -4.33 9.61
C LEU A 67 -3.81 -4.56 10.56
N ARG A 68 -4.61 -3.53 10.82
CA ARG A 68 -5.84 -3.65 11.63
C ARG A 68 -6.90 -4.51 10.97
N HIS A 69 -6.99 -4.48 9.63
CA HIS A 69 -7.86 -5.39 8.86
C HIS A 69 -7.53 -6.86 9.13
N MET A 70 -6.26 -7.16 9.43
CA MET A 70 -5.77 -8.49 9.82
C MET A 70 -5.87 -8.77 11.33
N GLY A 71 -6.52 -7.89 12.09
CA GLY A 71 -6.66 -8.02 13.54
C GLY A 71 -5.41 -7.66 14.35
N LYS A 72 -4.37 -7.09 13.71
CA LYS A 72 -3.20 -6.59 14.44
C LYS A 72 -3.59 -5.34 15.23
N ARG A 73 -3.09 -5.25 16.47
CA ARG A 73 -3.29 -4.09 17.34
C ARG A 73 -2.11 -3.14 17.17
N VAL A 74 -2.20 -2.28 16.16
CA VAL A 74 -1.20 -1.25 15.86
C VAL A 74 -1.85 0.11 15.72
N THR A 75 -1.14 1.11 16.20
CA THR A 75 -1.49 2.53 16.07
C THR A 75 -0.77 3.15 14.87
N ASP A 76 -1.33 4.22 14.31
CA ASP A 76 -0.72 4.92 13.19
C ASP A 76 0.58 5.62 13.64
N GLU A 77 0.65 6.05 14.90
CA GLU A 77 1.83 6.63 15.54
C GLU A 77 2.99 5.63 15.63
N GLU A 78 2.73 4.39 16.06
CA GLU A 78 3.76 3.34 16.11
C GLU A 78 4.35 3.05 14.73
N ILE A 79 3.49 3.06 13.70
CA ILE A 79 3.92 2.84 12.32
C ILE A 79 4.72 4.03 11.83
N TYR A 80 4.24 5.25 12.04
CA TYR A 80 4.95 6.47 11.65
C TYR A 80 6.34 6.53 12.27
N LEU A 81 6.44 6.33 13.59
CA LEU A 81 7.72 6.34 14.31
C LEU A 81 8.66 5.22 13.84
N SER A 82 8.13 4.10 13.36
CA SER A 82 8.99 3.06 12.79
C SER A 82 9.56 3.42 11.43
N ILE A 83 8.79 4.11 10.58
CA ILE A 83 9.28 4.64 9.30
C ILE A 83 10.28 5.77 9.54
N ASP A 84 9.96 6.70 10.44
CA ASP A 84 10.84 7.80 10.83
C ASP A 84 12.16 7.29 11.44
N GLY A 85 12.07 6.28 12.32
CA GLY A 85 13.23 5.61 12.89
C GLY A 85 14.10 4.89 11.87
N ALA A 86 13.51 4.33 10.80
CA ALA A 86 14.25 3.74 9.69
C ALA A 86 14.98 4.82 8.87
N LEU A 87 14.30 5.93 8.56
CA LEU A 87 14.90 7.10 7.88
C LEU A 87 16.09 7.66 8.67
N ALA A 88 15.94 7.85 9.98
CA ALA A 88 17.00 8.36 10.84
C ALA A 88 18.25 7.46 10.86
N LYS A 89 18.08 6.15 10.63
CA LYS A 89 19.17 5.16 10.56
C LYS A 89 19.74 4.99 9.15
N GLY A 90 19.19 5.67 8.14
CA GLY A 90 19.54 5.45 6.74
C GLY A 90 19.09 4.08 6.21
N ASP A 91 18.13 3.43 6.88
CA ASP A 91 17.52 2.17 6.45
C ASP A 91 16.43 2.45 5.42
N PHE A 92 16.88 2.80 4.21
CA PHE A 92 16.00 3.11 3.08
C PHE A 92 15.25 1.88 2.56
N GLU A 93 15.66 0.67 2.94
CA GLU A 93 14.98 -0.57 2.56
C GLU A 93 13.62 -0.65 3.24
N GLN A 94 13.53 -0.40 4.56
CA GLN A 94 12.24 -0.37 5.26
C GLN A 94 11.32 0.75 4.76
N VAL A 95 11.89 1.90 4.39
CA VAL A 95 11.13 3.03 3.83
C VAL A 95 10.58 2.69 2.46
N SER A 96 11.42 2.06 1.63
CA SER A 96 11.01 1.55 0.31
C SER A 96 9.94 0.48 0.44
N ALA A 97 10.09 -0.47 1.38
CA ALA A 97 9.11 -1.50 1.66
C ALA A 97 7.76 -0.92 2.07
N ALA A 98 7.71 0.11 2.92
CA ALA A 98 6.47 0.78 3.29
C ALA A 98 5.78 1.49 2.11
N ARG A 99 6.56 2.07 1.19
CA ARG A 99 6.04 2.63 -0.08
C ARG A 99 5.55 1.55 -1.03
N ALA A 100 6.32 0.48 -1.22
CA ALA A 100 5.98 -0.65 -2.07
C ALA A 100 4.68 -1.31 -1.61
N LEU A 101 4.51 -1.48 -0.30
CA LEU A 101 3.28 -1.90 0.35
C LEU A 101 2.06 -1.08 -0.06
N THR A 102 2.23 0.24 -0.12
CA THR A 102 1.15 1.14 -0.54
C THR A 102 0.80 0.91 -2.01
N ILE A 103 1.80 0.65 -2.86
CA ILE A 103 1.61 0.34 -4.29
C ILE A 103 1.00 -1.05 -4.51
N GLU A 104 1.45 -2.06 -3.76
CA GLU A 104 0.88 -3.42 -3.81
C GLU A 104 -0.60 -3.41 -3.44
N LEU A 105 -1.00 -2.60 -2.45
CA LEU A 105 -2.41 -2.41 -2.10
C LEU A 105 -3.21 -1.79 -3.27
N ILE A 106 -2.61 -0.91 -4.10
CA ILE A 106 -3.25 -0.38 -5.33
C ILE A 106 -3.39 -1.46 -6.40
N GLY A 107 -2.43 -2.37 -6.51
CA GLY A 107 -2.54 -3.50 -7.44
C GLY A 107 -3.78 -4.36 -7.22
N ILE A 108 -4.33 -4.26 -6.00
CA ILE A 108 -5.61 -4.84 -5.62
C ILE A 108 -6.80 -3.96 -6.01
N VAL A 109 -6.69 -2.63 -5.81
CA VAL A 109 -7.71 -1.63 -6.17
C VAL A 109 -7.96 -1.62 -7.68
N SER A 110 -6.88 -1.70 -8.46
CA SER A 110 -6.92 -1.73 -9.91
C SER A 110 -6.02 -2.84 -10.45
N PRO A 111 -6.52 -4.09 -10.49
CA PRO A 111 -5.79 -5.21 -11.07
C PRO A 111 -5.47 -5.02 -12.56
N ALA A 112 -6.16 -4.11 -13.25
CA ALA A 112 -5.83 -3.71 -14.61
C ALA A 112 -4.54 -2.89 -14.65
N LEU A 113 -4.42 -1.86 -13.81
CA LEU A 113 -3.22 -1.02 -13.73
C LEU A 113 -2.00 -1.83 -13.26
N SER A 114 -2.16 -2.71 -12.28
CA SER A 114 -1.04 -3.56 -11.83
C SER A 114 -0.47 -4.43 -12.95
N ARG A 115 -1.33 -5.00 -13.80
CA ARG A 115 -0.89 -5.81 -14.95
C ARG A 115 -0.19 -4.98 -16.03
N GLU A 116 -0.55 -3.72 -16.19
CA GLU A 116 0.14 -2.81 -17.12
C GLU A 116 1.54 -2.44 -16.59
N PHE A 117 1.67 -2.12 -15.30
CA PHE A 117 2.97 -1.87 -14.68
C PHE A 117 3.89 -3.10 -14.73
N GLU A 118 3.37 -4.30 -14.44
CA GLU A 118 4.13 -5.56 -14.58
C GLU A 118 4.56 -5.84 -16.02
N ALA A 119 3.75 -5.45 -17.01
CA ALA A 119 4.07 -5.64 -18.43
C ALA A 119 5.11 -4.61 -18.94
N GLU A 120 5.10 -3.38 -18.42
CA GLU A 120 6.12 -2.37 -18.74
C GLU A 120 7.49 -2.71 -18.14
N ASP A 121 7.54 -3.21 -16.90
CA ASP A 121 8.80 -3.63 -16.26
C ASP A 121 9.43 -4.84 -16.98
N ALA A 122 8.61 -5.82 -17.38
CA ALA A 122 9.05 -6.97 -18.19
C ALA A 122 9.45 -6.60 -19.64
N GLY A 123 9.03 -5.43 -20.12
CA GLY A 123 9.38 -4.88 -21.44
C GLY A 123 10.69 -4.11 -21.45
N ALA A 124 11.15 -3.61 -20.30
CA ALA A 124 12.38 -2.83 -20.16
C ALA A 124 13.66 -3.69 -20.09
N GLU A 125 13.53 -5.01 -19.93
CA GLU A 125 14.64 -5.98 -19.95
C GLU A 125 14.94 -6.58 -21.36
N LYS A 126 14.44 -5.97 -22.45
CA LYS A 126 14.76 -6.39 -23.83
C LYS A 126 15.53 -5.37 -24.65
#